data_AF-A0A354X4F8-F1
#
_entry.id   AF-A0A354X4F8-F1
#
_cell.length_a   1.000
_cell.length_b   1.000
_cell.length_c   1.000
_cell.angle_alpha   90.00
_cell.angle_beta   90.00
_cell.angle_gamma   90.00
#
_symmetry.space_group_name_H-M   'P 1'
#
loop_
_entity.id
_entity.type
_entity.pdbx_description
1 polymer ?
#
loop_
_entity_poly.entity_id
_entity_poly.type
_entity_poly.pdbx_seq_one_letter_code
_entity_poly.pdbx_strand_id
1 'polypeptide(L)'
;VERAQASGVKKVLLPNIDVSSVRALQETVRSFPAFFIPMMGLHPTSVKEDWQEQLSVIREELNRTKYIGVGEIGIDLYWDETFREQQIRVFEEQLVWSKEKGLPVSIHSRNAFNEVVQSIKRVGERSLCGVFHSFGGSKEELQTALSFKNFYIGINGVV
;
A
#
# COMPACT_ATOMS: atom_id res chain seq x y z
N VAL A 1 -6.02 -2.37 -21.91
CA VAL A 1 -4.58 -2.06 -22.01
C VAL A 1 -4.29 -1.16 -23.21
N GLU A 2 -4.69 -1.57 -24.41
CA GLU A 2 -4.43 -0.83 -25.66
C GLU A 2 -4.82 0.66 -25.60
N ARG A 3 -6.05 0.99 -25.14
CA ARG A 3 -6.47 2.39 -24.99
C ARG A 3 -5.55 3.21 -24.08
N ALA A 4 -5.05 2.62 -23.00
CA ALA A 4 -4.14 3.30 -22.07
C ALA A 4 -2.77 3.54 -22.73
N GLN A 5 -2.24 2.55 -23.44
CA GLN A 5 -0.98 2.66 -24.17
C GLN A 5 -1.07 3.70 -25.31
N ALA A 6 -2.18 3.71 -26.05
CA ALA A 6 -2.47 4.70 -27.07
C ALA A 6 -2.55 6.13 -26.50
N SER A 7 -2.96 6.26 -25.23
CA SER A 7 -3.00 7.54 -24.49
C SER A 7 -1.65 7.89 -23.84
N GLY A 8 -0.58 7.14 -24.11
CA GLY A 8 0.77 7.41 -23.61
C GLY A 8 1.15 6.73 -22.30
N VAL A 9 0.23 6.00 -21.63
CA VAL A 9 0.54 5.26 -20.41
C VAL A 9 1.56 4.16 -20.70
N LYS A 10 2.67 4.14 -19.97
CA LYS A 10 3.76 3.16 -20.18
C LYS A 10 3.76 2.01 -19.18
N LYS A 11 3.38 2.28 -17.94
CA LYS A 11 3.38 1.33 -16.82
C LYS A 11 2.18 1.60 -15.93
N VAL A 12 1.66 0.55 -15.31
CA VAL A 12 0.63 0.60 -14.27
C VAL A 12 1.12 -0.23 -13.11
N LEU A 13 1.21 0.38 -11.93
CA LEU A 13 1.55 -0.34 -10.71
C LEU A 13 0.26 -0.97 -10.15
N LEU A 14 0.30 -2.26 -9.84
CA LEU A 14 -0.86 -3.01 -9.38
C LEU A 14 -0.67 -3.45 -7.92
N PRO A 15 -1.29 -2.77 -6.95
CA PRO A 15 -1.33 -3.26 -5.58
C PRO A 15 -2.19 -4.52 -5.43
N ASN A 16 -1.77 -5.40 -4.53
CA ASN A 16 -2.63 -6.48 -4.03
C ASN A 16 -3.57 -5.94 -2.94
N ILE A 17 -4.71 -6.63 -2.73
CA ILE A 17 -5.69 -6.27 -1.69
C ILE A 17 -5.65 -7.28 -0.56
N ASP A 18 -5.85 -8.56 -0.86
CA ASP A 18 -5.86 -9.66 0.11
C ASP A 18 -5.45 -10.99 -0.55
N VAL A 19 -5.48 -12.09 0.21
CA VAL A 19 -5.10 -13.43 -0.29
C VAL A 19 -5.94 -13.87 -1.49
N SER A 20 -7.23 -13.53 -1.52
CA SER A 20 -8.13 -13.91 -2.62
C SER A 20 -7.74 -13.22 -3.93
N SER A 21 -7.20 -12.00 -3.85
CA SER A 21 -6.79 -11.20 -5.01
C SER A 21 -5.45 -11.60 -5.64
N VAL A 22 -4.60 -12.35 -4.92
CA VAL A 22 -3.24 -12.71 -5.35
C VAL A 22 -3.22 -13.43 -6.71
N ARG A 23 -4.12 -14.40 -6.90
CA ARG A 23 -4.19 -15.17 -8.15
C ARG A 23 -4.55 -14.27 -9.33
N ALA A 24 -5.57 -13.43 -9.18
CA ALA A 24 -6.02 -12.52 -10.23
C ALA A 24 -4.94 -11.47 -10.57
N LEU A 25 -4.21 -10.96 -9.57
CA LEU A 25 -3.06 -10.08 -9.77
C LEU A 25 -2.01 -10.77 -10.64
N GLN A 26 -1.60 -12.00 -10.30
CA GLN A 26 -0.58 -12.75 -11.05
C GLN A 26 -1.03 -13.08 -12.47
N GLU A 27 -2.29 -13.45 -12.68
CA GLU A 27 -2.86 -13.69 -14.02
C GLU A 27 -2.85 -12.41 -14.87
N THR A 28 -3.19 -11.27 -14.27
CA THR A 28 -3.18 -9.96 -14.92
C THR A 28 -1.77 -9.55 -15.34
N VAL A 29 -0.79 -9.69 -14.44
CA VAL A 29 0.62 -9.39 -14.72
C VAL A 29 1.16 -10.30 -15.82
N ARG A 30 0.85 -11.60 -15.79
CA ARG A 30 1.27 -12.54 -16.84
C ARG A 30 0.73 -12.20 -18.22
N SER A 31 -0.46 -11.60 -18.28
CA SER A 31 -1.07 -11.20 -19.55
C SER A 31 -0.36 -10.00 -20.19
N PHE A 32 0.22 -9.10 -19.39
CA PHE A 32 0.96 -7.93 -19.88
C PHE A 32 2.17 -7.58 -19.00
N PRO A 33 3.22 -8.43 -18.98
CA PRO A 33 4.31 -8.34 -17.98
C PRO A 33 5.16 -7.08 -18.10
N ALA A 34 5.20 -6.47 -19.29
CA ALA A 34 5.88 -5.20 -19.50
C ALA A 34 5.02 -3.98 -19.14
N PHE A 35 3.71 -4.13 -18.91
CA PHE A 35 2.80 -3.01 -18.65
C PHE A 35 2.35 -2.96 -17.19
N PHE A 36 1.98 -4.11 -16.62
CA PHE A 36 1.55 -4.24 -15.24
C PHE A 36 2.70 -4.65 -14.33
N ILE A 37 2.95 -3.86 -13.29
CA ILE A 37 4.06 -4.05 -12.38
C ILE A 37 3.50 -4.29 -10.96
N PRO A 38 3.62 -5.49 -10.39
CA PRO A 38 2.91 -5.82 -9.17
C PRO A 38 3.60 -5.30 -7.91
N MET A 39 2.76 -4.97 -6.93
CA MET A 39 3.10 -4.76 -5.52
C MET A 39 2.32 -5.79 -4.69
N MET A 40 2.80 -6.07 -3.48
CA MET A 40 2.15 -7.06 -2.61
C MET A 40 1.93 -6.48 -1.22
N GLY A 41 0.74 -6.69 -0.68
CA GLY A 41 0.30 -6.18 0.60
C GLY A 41 -1.10 -6.66 0.94
N LEU A 42 -1.48 -6.43 2.19
CA LEU A 42 -2.81 -6.58 2.75
C LEU A 42 -3.39 -5.19 2.98
N HIS A 43 -4.45 -4.88 2.24
CA HIS A 43 -5.18 -3.62 2.29
C HIS A 43 -6.01 -3.53 3.60
N PRO A 44 -6.11 -2.34 4.23
CA PRO A 44 -6.81 -2.17 5.51
C PRO A 44 -8.25 -2.66 5.53
N THR A 45 -8.98 -2.54 4.42
CA THR A 45 -10.39 -2.98 4.34
C THR A 45 -10.55 -4.51 4.36
N SER A 46 -9.46 -5.25 4.18
CA SER A 46 -9.44 -6.71 4.28
C SER A 46 -8.90 -7.20 5.63
N VAL A 47 -8.60 -6.30 6.57
CA VAL A 47 -8.21 -6.65 7.94
C VAL A 47 -9.47 -6.93 8.76
N LYS A 48 -9.66 -8.20 9.13
CA LYS A 48 -10.81 -8.72 9.90
C LYS A 48 -10.30 -9.72 10.95
N GLU A 49 -11.12 -10.62 11.45
CA GLU A 49 -10.74 -11.63 12.44
C GLU A 49 -9.60 -12.55 11.97
N ASP A 50 -9.52 -12.83 10.67
CA ASP A 50 -8.53 -13.72 10.03
C ASP A 50 -7.25 -13.00 9.57
N TRP A 51 -7.00 -11.79 10.08
CA TRP A 51 -5.89 -10.95 9.60
C TRP A 51 -4.53 -11.62 9.77
N GLN A 52 -4.34 -12.46 10.79
CA GLN A 52 -3.07 -13.17 11.04
C GLN A 52 -2.78 -14.20 9.94
N GLU A 53 -3.79 -14.97 9.55
CA GLU A 53 -3.72 -15.95 8.48
C GLU A 53 -3.48 -15.26 7.13
N GLN A 54 -4.21 -14.18 6.85
CA GLN A 54 -4.01 -13.35 5.66
C GLN A 54 -2.57 -12.84 5.59
N LEU A 55 -2.09 -12.25 6.68
CA LEU A 55 -0.77 -11.63 6.75
C LEU A 55 0.35 -12.66 6.56
N SER A 56 0.19 -13.87 7.11
CA SER A 56 1.13 -14.99 6.88
C SER A 56 1.26 -15.33 5.40
N VAL A 57 0.13 -15.52 4.71
CA VAL A 57 0.13 -15.88 3.28
C VAL A 57 0.70 -14.74 2.42
N ILE A 58 0.37 -13.49 2.74
CA ILE A 58 0.90 -12.32 2.03
C ILE A 58 2.42 -12.20 2.21
N ARG A 59 2.94 -12.47 3.42
CA ARG A 59 4.40 -12.49 3.68
C ARG A 59 5.09 -13.60 2.89
N GLU A 60 4.52 -14.79 2.83
CA GLU A 60 5.03 -15.90 2.01
C GLU A 60 5.07 -15.53 0.53
N GLU A 61 3.99 -14.94 0.02
CA GLU A 61 3.90 -14.48 -1.37
C GLU A 61 4.96 -13.43 -1.67
N LEU A 62 5.10 -12.42 -0.81
CA LEU A 62 6.10 -11.34 -0.92
C LEU A 62 7.54 -11.88 -0.94
N ASN A 63 7.79 -13.04 -0.33
CA ASN A 63 9.10 -13.72 -0.36
C ASN A 63 9.31 -14.59 -1.61
N ARG A 64 8.23 -15.13 -2.18
CA ARG A 64 8.29 -16.07 -3.31
C ARG A 64 8.50 -15.40 -4.65
N THR A 65 7.90 -14.23 -4.85
CA THR A 65 7.87 -13.52 -6.13
C THR A 65 8.53 -12.15 -6.00
N LYS A 66 9.12 -11.64 -7.09
CA LYS A 66 9.69 -10.28 -7.11
C LYS A 66 8.57 -9.24 -7.26
N TYR A 67 8.34 -8.47 -6.20
CA TYR A 67 7.47 -7.29 -6.19
C TYR A 67 8.31 -6.00 -6.17
N ILE A 68 7.77 -4.90 -6.70
CA ILE A 68 8.48 -3.61 -6.71
C ILE A 68 8.25 -2.77 -5.45
N GLY A 69 7.31 -3.17 -4.59
CA GLY A 69 6.85 -2.40 -3.45
C GLY A 69 5.90 -3.20 -2.56
N VAL A 70 5.76 -2.75 -1.32
CA VAL A 70 4.78 -3.27 -0.37
C VAL A 70 3.52 -2.41 -0.45
N GLY A 71 2.43 -2.98 -0.95
CA GLY A 71 1.24 -2.20 -1.26
C GLY A 71 0.12 -3.01 -1.91
N GLU A 72 -1.14 -2.61 -1.72
CA GLU A 72 -1.55 -1.41 -0.97
C GLU A 72 -1.73 -1.73 0.50
N ILE A 73 -1.18 -0.89 1.38
CA ILE A 73 -1.18 -1.08 2.84
C ILE A 73 -1.58 0.22 3.51
N GLY A 74 -2.06 0.21 4.74
CA GLY A 74 -2.42 1.44 5.42
C GLY A 74 -3.54 1.25 6.43
N ILE A 75 -4.33 2.31 6.60
CA ILE A 75 -5.43 2.34 7.57
C ILE A 75 -6.64 3.05 6.93
N ASP A 76 -7.81 2.45 7.04
CA ASP A 76 -9.11 2.99 6.62
C ASP A 76 -10.09 2.91 7.78
N LEU A 77 -10.46 4.08 8.30
CA LEU A 77 -11.40 4.24 9.43
C LEU A 77 -12.69 4.94 8.98
N TYR A 78 -12.97 4.99 7.67
CA TYR A 78 -14.14 5.67 7.16
C TYR A 78 -15.41 4.80 7.25
N TRP A 79 -15.28 3.50 6.92
CA TRP A 79 -16.43 2.59 6.86
C TRP A 79 -16.71 1.88 8.19
N ASP A 80 -15.64 1.49 8.89
CA ASP A 80 -15.69 0.69 10.09
C ASP A 80 -14.41 0.91 10.90
N GLU A 81 -14.54 1.05 12.22
CA GLU A 81 -13.43 1.21 13.15
C GLU A 81 -13.21 -0.01 14.04
N THR A 82 -14.01 -1.07 13.89
CA THR A 82 -13.97 -2.29 14.72
C THR A 82 -12.56 -2.89 14.80
N PHE A 83 -11.84 -2.89 13.68
CA PHE A 83 -10.49 -3.47 13.56
C PHE A 83 -9.38 -2.42 13.58
N ARG A 84 -9.61 -1.22 14.14
CA ARG A 84 -8.62 -0.13 14.18
C ARG A 84 -7.25 -0.58 14.70
N GLU A 85 -7.21 -1.30 15.83
CA GLU A 85 -5.94 -1.76 16.40
C GLU A 85 -5.24 -2.78 15.49
N GLN A 86 -6.00 -3.69 14.88
CA GLN A 86 -5.50 -4.71 13.98
C GLN A 86 -4.96 -4.06 12.69
N GLN A 87 -5.66 -3.06 12.14
CA GLN A 87 -5.18 -2.30 10.99
C GLN A 87 -3.84 -1.60 11.29
N ILE A 88 -3.69 -0.99 12.47
CA ILE A 88 -2.41 -0.39 12.91
C ILE A 88 -1.30 -1.45 12.96
N ARG A 89 -1.56 -2.60 13.59
CA ARG A 89 -0.57 -3.69 13.70
C ARG A 89 -0.18 -4.26 12.33
N VAL A 90 -1.16 -4.54 11.48
CA VAL A 90 -0.98 -5.03 10.11
C VAL A 90 -0.20 -4.03 9.27
N PHE A 91 -0.51 -2.73 9.39
CA PHE A 91 0.22 -1.69 8.67
C PHE A 91 1.68 -1.62 9.12
N GLU A 92 1.94 -1.58 10.43
CA GLU A 92 3.30 -1.51 10.99
C GLU A 92 4.15 -2.72 10.63
N GLU A 93 3.58 -3.92 10.67
CA GLU A 93 4.26 -5.15 10.27
C GLU A 93 4.68 -5.08 8.79
N GLN A 94 3.80 -4.60 7.91
CA GLN A 94 4.11 -4.42 6.50
C GLN A 94 5.14 -3.29 6.23
N LEU A 95 5.15 -2.22 7.04
CA LEU A 95 6.22 -1.21 6.99
C LEU A 95 7.58 -1.84 7.36
N VAL A 96 7.62 -2.70 8.39
CA VAL A 96 8.83 -3.43 8.78
C VAL A 96 9.31 -4.31 7.63
N TRP A 97 8.41 -5.02 6.96
CA TRP A 97 8.77 -5.83 5.79
C TRP A 97 9.37 -5.00 4.66
N SER A 98 8.81 -3.83 4.40
CA SER A 98 9.31 -2.91 3.39
C SER A 98 10.74 -2.48 3.68
N LYS A 99 11.01 -2.13 4.94
CA LYS A 99 12.35 -1.77 5.43
C LYS A 99 13.34 -2.91 5.28
N GLU A 100 12.98 -4.13 5.71
CA GLU A 100 13.84 -5.32 5.60
C GLU A 100 14.22 -5.65 4.15
N LYS A 101 13.29 -5.40 3.22
CA LYS A 101 13.48 -5.70 1.80
C LYS A 101 14.04 -4.52 0.99
N GLY A 102 14.17 -3.34 1.58
CA GLY A 102 14.53 -2.12 0.86
C GLY A 102 13.51 -1.75 -0.23
N LEU A 103 12.23 -2.08 -0.02
CA LEU A 103 11.14 -1.79 -0.94
C LEU A 103 10.43 -0.48 -0.54
N PRO A 104 9.88 0.27 -1.50
CA PRO A 104 8.97 1.37 -1.21
C PRO A 104 7.56 0.88 -0.83
N VAL A 105 6.79 1.71 -0.12
CA VAL A 105 5.40 1.43 0.24
C VAL A 105 4.39 2.25 -0.58
N SER A 106 3.22 1.67 -0.87
CA SER A 106 2.03 2.39 -1.35
C SER A 106 1.00 2.45 -0.23
N ILE A 107 0.78 3.64 0.33
CA ILE A 107 0.01 3.83 1.56
C ILE A 107 -1.40 4.33 1.26
N HIS A 108 -2.40 3.54 1.63
CA HIS A 108 -3.79 3.98 1.78
C HIS A 108 -3.98 4.73 3.10
N SER A 109 -4.65 5.87 3.06
CA SER A 109 -5.09 6.55 4.28
C SER A 109 -6.43 7.20 4.05
N ARG A 110 -7.44 6.78 4.82
CA ARG A 110 -8.78 7.37 4.79
C ARG A 110 -9.34 7.51 6.20
N ASN A 111 -9.65 8.74 6.60
CA ASN A 111 -10.01 9.10 7.98
C ASN A 111 -9.02 8.59 9.04
N ALA A 112 -7.76 8.39 8.66
CA ALA A 112 -6.75 7.70 9.48
C ALA A 112 -5.34 8.30 9.35
N PHE A 113 -5.25 9.57 8.93
CA PHE A 113 -3.97 10.21 8.61
C PHE A 113 -3.04 10.23 9.83
N ASN A 114 -3.57 10.55 11.01
CA ASN A 114 -2.81 10.60 12.24
C ASN A 114 -2.25 9.22 12.61
N GLU A 115 -3.07 8.17 12.54
CA GLU A 115 -2.67 6.79 12.83
C GLU A 115 -1.55 6.34 11.89
N VAL A 116 -1.68 6.62 10.60
CA VAL A 116 -0.66 6.32 9.58
C VAL A 116 0.65 7.04 9.88
N VAL A 117 0.61 8.35 10.14
CA VAL A 117 1.78 9.17 10.49
C VAL A 117 2.49 8.62 11.74
N GLN A 118 1.73 8.25 12.76
CA GLN A 118 2.30 7.72 13.99
C GLN A 118 2.94 6.34 13.76
N SER A 119 2.33 5.46 12.97
CA SER A 119 2.92 4.17 12.59
C SER A 119 4.23 4.34 11.81
N ILE A 120 4.29 5.26 10.84
CA ILE A 120 5.53 5.58 10.10
C ILE A 120 6.64 6.05 11.07
N LYS A 121 6.31 6.93 12.02
CA LYS A 121 7.25 7.41 13.04
C LYS A 121 7.72 6.30 13.96
N ARG A 122 6.81 5.43 14.44
CA ARG A 122 7.12 4.28 15.30
C ARG A 122 8.08 3.29 14.63
N VAL A 123 7.83 2.94 13.37
CA VAL A 123 8.67 1.99 12.61
C VAL A 123 10.01 2.61 12.19
N GLY A 124 10.02 3.91 11.93
CA GLY A 124 11.22 4.69 11.64
C GLY A 124 11.18 5.32 10.24
N GLU A 125 10.64 6.53 10.16
CA GLU A 125 10.41 7.31 8.93
C GLU A 125 11.64 7.42 8.01
N ARG A 126 12.85 7.51 8.59
CA ARG A 126 14.10 7.69 7.83
C ARG A 126 14.51 6.44 7.03
N SER A 127 14.03 5.27 7.45
CA SER A 127 14.30 3.98 6.81
C SER A 127 13.19 3.53 5.87
N LEU A 128 12.12 4.33 5.75
CA LEU A 128 11.00 4.06 4.88
C LEU A 128 11.05 5.03 3.69
N CYS A 129 10.49 4.60 2.58
CA CYS A 129 10.19 5.43 1.41
C CYS A 129 8.89 4.95 0.78
N GLY A 130 8.20 5.80 0.04
CA GLY A 130 6.93 5.40 -0.55
C GLY A 130 6.06 6.53 -1.02
N VAL A 131 4.77 6.26 -1.16
CA VAL A 131 3.77 7.20 -1.64
C VAL A 131 2.55 7.14 -0.73
N PHE A 132 2.04 8.30 -0.31
CA PHE A 132 0.66 8.42 0.16
C PHE A 132 -0.26 8.36 -1.05
N HIS A 133 -0.85 7.20 -1.30
CA HIS A 133 -1.73 6.96 -2.44
C HIS A 133 -3.00 7.80 -2.31
N SER A 134 -3.51 8.30 -3.45
CA SER A 134 -4.80 9.00 -3.55
C SER A 134 -5.01 10.03 -2.43
N PHE A 135 -4.04 10.93 -2.25
CA PHE A 135 -4.07 11.87 -1.13
C PHE A 135 -5.24 12.87 -1.28
N GLY A 136 -6.17 12.82 -0.33
CA GLY A 136 -7.33 13.72 -0.24
C GLY A 136 -7.42 14.47 1.10
N GLY A 137 -6.29 14.60 1.80
CA GLY A 137 -6.22 15.24 3.12
C GLY A 137 -6.21 16.77 3.10
N SER A 138 -6.19 17.39 4.27
CA SER A 138 -6.11 18.84 4.43
C SER A 138 -4.73 19.40 4.03
N LYS A 139 -4.62 20.72 3.96
CA LYS A 139 -3.34 21.40 3.72
C LYS A 139 -2.31 21.09 4.82
N GLU A 140 -2.75 20.99 6.06
CA GLU A 140 -1.93 20.69 7.23
C GLU A 140 -1.44 19.23 7.19
N GLU A 141 -2.31 18.31 6.80
CA GLU A 141 -1.96 16.91 6.55
C GLU A 141 -0.94 16.79 5.41
N LEU A 142 -1.14 17.54 4.33
CA LEU A 142 -0.20 17.58 3.20
C LEU A 142 1.17 18.08 3.64
N GLN A 143 1.24 19.17 4.42
CA GLN A 143 2.50 19.68 4.97
C GLN A 143 3.21 18.65 5.85
N THR A 144 2.44 17.90 6.64
CA THR A 144 2.99 16.82 7.47
C THR A 144 3.53 15.69 6.60
N ALA A 145 2.79 15.24 5.60
CA ALA A 145 3.22 14.18 4.69
C ALA A 145 4.49 14.59 3.92
N LEU A 146 4.56 15.84 3.44
CA LEU A 146 5.73 16.40 2.76
C LEU A 146 6.96 16.60 3.67
N SER A 147 6.78 16.58 5.00
CA SER A 147 7.90 16.63 5.93
C SER A 147 8.73 15.34 5.95
N PHE A 148 8.13 14.22 5.50
CA PHE A 148 8.84 12.96 5.32
C PHE A 148 9.63 12.96 4.01
N LYS A 149 10.95 13.15 4.10
CA LYS A 149 11.86 13.33 2.95
C LYS A 149 11.78 12.26 1.86
N ASN A 150 11.42 11.03 2.21
CA ASN A 150 11.45 9.88 1.31
C ASN A 150 10.06 9.49 0.78
N PHE A 151 9.05 10.32 1.03
CA PHE A 151 7.68 10.06 0.63
C PHE A 151 7.20 11.04 -0.44
N TYR A 152 6.33 10.54 -1.30
CA TYR A 152 5.65 11.32 -2.33
C TYR A 152 4.14 11.31 -2.09
N ILE A 153 3.45 12.21 -2.79
CA ILE A 153 2.00 12.38 -2.74
C ILE A 153 1.41 11.91 -4.06
N GLY A 154 0.51 10.94 -4.00
CA GLY A 154 -0.24 10.46 -5.16
C GLY A 154 -1.46 11.32 -5.41
N ILE A 155 -1.56 11.89 -6.61
CA ILE A 155 -2.70 12.71 -7.06
C ILE A 155 -3.49 11.94 -8.13
N ASN A 156 -4.81 11.96 -8.04
CA ASN A 156 -5.71 11.37 -9.02
C ASN A 156 -6.91 12.31 -9.29
N GLY A 157 -7.89 11.85 -10.07
CA GLY A 157 -9.04 12.67 -10.48
C GLY A 157 -10.08 12.97 -9.41
N VAL A 158 -9.86 12.57 -8.15
CA VAL A 158 -10.72 12.93 -7.01
C VAL A 158 -10.34 14.30 -6.42
N VAL A 159 -9.12 14.77 -6.69
CA VAL A 159 -8.55 16.04 -6.20
C VAL A 159 -8.96 17.22 -7.09
#